data_AF-Q28V19-F1
#
_entry.id   AF-Q28V19-F1
#
_cell.length_a   1.000
_cell.length_b   1.000
_cell.length_c   1.000
_cell.angle_alpha   90.00
_cell.angle_beta   90.00
_cell.angle_gamma   90.00
#
_symmetry.space_group_name_H-M   'P 1'
#
loop_
_entity.id
_entity.type
_entity.pdbx_description
1 polymer ?
#
loop_
_entity_poly.entity_id
_entity_poly.type
_entity_poly.pdbx_seq_one_letter_code
_entity_poly.pdbx_strand_id
1 'polypeptide(L)'
;MFPALPLRARWTAMVIALVAGGSVLVMFFYNLATDRYGDEVTTAWAMARFFTILTNIAVAWTFLNAALRRDGVRPAWTAALTLAMVLVGAVYHTLLSGITTYVGWGAWANHGLHTFVPTACLLWWIAFAPKNRLQFRDLPMFIVWPCVYVAYALARGAQDGVYPYPFMDLAEKPPLVVATNLAALLTVLLIGGVIFVMAARFADR
;
A
#
# COMPACT_ATOMS: atom_id res chain seq x y z
N MET A 1 -24.80 9.17 -1.69
CA MET A 1 -24.01 9.85 -0.65
C MET A 1 -23.67 8.86 0.46
N PHE A 2 -22.43 8.79 0.93
CA PHE A 2 -22.04 7.93 2.07
C PHE A 2 -22.27 8.67 3.39
N PRO A 3 -22.60 7.98 4.50
CA PRO A 3 -22.79 8.63 5.79
C PRO A 3 -21.54 9.40 6.20
N ALA A 4 -21.74 10.56 6.82
CA ALA A 4 -20.63 11.41 7.26
C ALA A 4 -19.77 10.69 8.31
N LEU A 5 -18.46 10.87 8.23
CA LEU A 5 -17.53 10.29 9.20
C LEU A 5 -17.58 11.06 10.52
N PRO A 6 -17.53 10.38 11.69
CA PRO A 6 -17.41 11.04 12.97
C PRO A 6 -16.08 11.81 13.06
N LEU A 7 -16.03 12.84 13.90
CA LEU A 7 -14.85 13.70 14.05
C LEU A 7 -13.58 12.89 14.39
N ARG A 8 -13.71 11.85 15.22
CA ARG A 8 -12.61 10.94 15.59
C ARG A 8 -12.02 10.25 14.36
N ALA A 9 -12.87 9.70 13.48
CA ALA A 9 -12.43 9.03 12.25
C ALA A 9 -11.69 9.99 11.31
N ARG A 10 -12.16 11.24 11.21
CA ARG A 10 -11.53 12.28 10.38
C ARG A 10 -10.16 12.70 10.91
N TRP A 11 -10.01 12.88 12.22
CA TRP A 11 -8.72 13.19 12.84
C TRP A 11 -7.72 12.06 12.67
N THR A 12 -8.11 10.82 12.96
CA THR A 12 -7.22 9.67 12.76
C THR A 12 -6.89 9.48 11.28
N ALA A 13 -7.82 9.80 10.36
CA ALA A 13 -7.52 9.77 8.93
C ALA A 13 -6.50 10.84 8.54
N MET A 14 -6.60 12.05 9.11
CA MET A 14 -5.58 13.09 8.90
C MET A 14 -4.21 12.62 9.36
N VAL A 15 -4.10 12.00 10.54
CA VAL A 15 -2.83 11.46 11.04
C VAL A 15 -2.27 10.40 10.10
N ILE A 16 -3.09 9.45 9.64
CA ILE A 16 -2.67 8.44 8.67
C ILE A 16 -2.16 9.10 7.38
N ALA A 17 -2.87 10.10 6.86
CA ALA A 17 -2.50 10.80 5.65
C ALA A 17 -1.16 11.54 5.78
N LEU A 18 -0.97 12.24 6.90
CA LEU A 18 0.26 12.98 7.19
C LEU A 18 1.45 12.04 7.38
N VAL A 19 1.27 10.91 8.07
CA VAL A 19 2.37 9.94 8.26
C VAL A 19 2.69 9.22 6.96
N ALA A 20 1.70 8.84 6.15
CA ALA A 20 1.94 8.21 4.86
C ALA A 20 2.67 9.16 3.89
N GLY A 21 2.15 10.38 3.72
CA GLY A 21 2.78 11.38 2.87
C GLY A 21 4.15 11.84 3.41
N GLY A 22 4.24 12.08 4.71
CA GLY A 22 5.48 12.46 5.38
C GLY A 22 6.56 11.39 5.27
N SER A 23 6.22 10.10 5.42
CA SER A 23 7.19 9.02 5.27
C SER A 23 7.71 8.90 3.83
N VAL A 24 6.86 9.13 2.82
CA VAL A 24 7.30 9.19 1.42
C VAL A 24 8.25 10.37 1.20
N LEU A 25 7.91 11.56 1.72
CA LEU A 25 8.77 12.75 1.60
C LEU A 25 10.10 12.59 2.32
N VAL A 26 10.10 12.07 3.55
CA VAL A 26 11.33 11.81 4.30
C VAL A 26 12.20 10.79 3.57
N MET A 27 11.61 9.72 3.01
CA MET A 27 12.36 8.76 2.20
C MET A 27 12.95 9.39 0.94
N PHE A 28 12.23 10.30 0.28
CA PHE A 28 12.71 11.04 -0.88
C PHE A 28 13.93 11.91 -0.54
N PHE A 29 13.82 12.75 0.47
CA PHE A 29 14.93 13.61 0.91
C PHE A 29 16.10 12.81 1.49
N TYR A 30 15.82 11.69 2.16
CA TYR A 30 16.87 10.78 2.62
C TYR A 30 17.68 10.25 1.43
N ASN A 31 17.01 9.74 0.39
CA ASN A 31 17.69 9.21 -0.79
C ASN A 31 18.54 10.27 -1.50
N LEU A 32 18.05 11.52 -1.60
CA LEU A 32 18.82 12.65 -2.12
C LEU A 32 20.03 12.99 -1.25
N ALA A 33 19.84 13.09 0.06
CA ALA A 33 20.92 13.42 0.99
C ALA A 33 22.03 12.37 1.01
N THR A 34 21.70 11.11 0.70
CA THR A 34 22.66 10.01 0.59
C THR A 34 23.17 9.76 -0.83
N ASP A 35 22.78 10.59 -1.80
CA ASP A 35 23.10 10.43 -3.23
C ASP A 35 22.81 9.01 -3.77
N ARG A 36 21.72 8.39 -3.28
CA ARG A 36 21.43 6.97 -3.58
C ARG A 36 21.07 6.76 -5.05
N TYR A 37 20.42 7.76 -5.66
CA TYR A 37 19.90 7.68 -7.03
C TYR A 37 20.28 8.90 -7.89
N GLY A 38 21.06 9.86 -7.37
CA GLY A 38 21.37 11.11 -8.04
C GLY A 38 20.37 12.23 -7.73
N ASP A 39 19.96 12.96 -8.77
CA ASP A 39 19.10 14.14 -8.68
C ASP A 39 17.64 13.86 -8.26
N GLU A 40 16.86 14.93 -8.16
CA GLU A 40 15.45 14.90 -7.74
C GLU A 40 14.58 14.04 -8.67
N VAL A 41 14.80 14.14 -9.98
CA VAL A 41 14.00 13.46 -10.98
C VAL A 41 14.33 11.98 -10.99
N THR A 42 15.61 11.61 -10.97
CA THR A 42 16.03 10.21 -10.92
C THR A 42 15.61 9.55 -9.61
N THR A 43 15.66 10.26 -8.49
CA THR A 43 15.19 9.77 -7.19
C THR A 43 13.68 9.54 -7.19
N ALA A 44 12.89 10.49 -7.68
CA ALA A 44 11.43 10.33 -7.78
C ALA A 44 11.08 9.16 -8.71
N TRP A 45 11.75 9.07 -9.85
CA TRP A 45 11.59 7.98 -10.81
C TRP A 45 11.94 6.63 -10.17
N ALA A 46 13.04 6.55 -9.42
CA ALA A 46 13.45 5.34 -8.72
C ALA A 46 12.43 4.92 -7.67
N MET A 47 11.95 5.84 -6.85
CA MET A 47 10.93 5.57 -5.83
C MET A 47 9.60 5.12 -6.42
N ALA A 48 9.23 5.64 -7.60
CA ALA A 48 8.02 5.22 -8.32
C ALA A 48 8.05 3.75 -8.77
N ARG A 49 9.19 3.03 -8.71
CA ARG A 49 9.23 1.59 -8.96
C ARG A 49 8.51 0.77 -7.89
N PHE A 50 8.41 1.29 -6.67
CA PHE A 50 8.00 0.50 -5.51
C PHE A 50 6.50 0.60 -5.24
N PHE A 51 5.83 -0.56 -5.17
CA PHE A 51 4.44 -0.68 -4.72
C PHE A 51 4.17 0.06 -3.42
N THR A 52 5.10 -0.05 -2.46
CA THR A 52 5.00 0.61 -1.15
C THR A 52 4.84 2.13 -1.29
N ILE A 53 5.66 2.76 -2.13
CA ILE A 53 5.63 4.22 -2.32
C ILE A 53 4.31 4.62 -3.00
N LEU A 54 3.97 3.98 -4.11
CA LEU A 54 2.74 4.30 -4.86
C LEU A 54 1.48 4.08 -4.00
N THR A 55 1.46 3.01 -3.19
CA THR A 55 0.33 2.70 -2.31
C THR A 55 0.26 3.66 -1.13
N ASN A 56 1.39 4.07 -0.54
CA ASN A 56 1.39 5.11 0.50
C ASN A 56 0.93 6.47 -0.03
N ILE A 57 1.24 6.82 -1.28
CA ILE A 57 0.69 8.02 -1.94
C ILE A 57 -0.84 7.90 -2.08
N ALA A 58 -1.33 6.75 -2.53
CA ALA A 58 -2.77 6.49 -2.63
C ALA A 58 -3.49 6.55 -1.26
N VAL A 59 -2.84 6.04 -0.20
CA VAL A 59 -3.30 6.17 1.19
C VAL A 59 -3.33 7.62 1.62
N ALA A 60 -2.23 8.36 1.45
CA ALA A 60 -2.16 9.77 1.81
C ALA A 60 -3.29 10.57 1.17
N TRP A 61 -3.50 10.37 -0.14
CA TRP A 61 -4.59 11.01 -0.87
C TRP A 61 -5.98 10.60 -0.37
N THR A 62 -6.22 9.29 -0.21
CA THR A 62 -7.54 8.76 0.19
C THR A 62 -7.93 9.23 1.59
N PHE A 63 -6.99 9.14 2.54
CA PHE A 63 -7.25 9.50 3.93
C PHE A 63 -7.26 11.02 4.15
N LEU A 64 -6.51 11.81 3.36
CA LEU A 64 -6.63 13.26 3.36
C LEU A 64 -8.02 13.68 2.89
N ASN A 65 -8.53 13.08 1.81
CA ASN A 65 -9.90 13.35 1.35
C ASN A 65 -10.94 12.95 2.39
N ALA A 66 -10.77 11.80 3.07
CA ALA A 66 -11.65 11.37 4.16
C ALA A 66 -11.61 12.32 5.37
N ALA A 67 -10.46 12.94 5.65
CA ALA A 67 -10.32 13.92 6.72
C ALA A 67 -10.99 15.26 6.36
N LEU A 68 -10.80 15.74 5.14
CA LEU A 68 -11.26 17.06 4.70
C LEU A 68 -12.74 17.08 4.31
N ARG A 69 -13.23 16.06 3.60
CA ARG A 69 -14.62 16.00 3.14
C ARG A 69 -15.51 15.48 4.26
N ARG A 70 -16.71 16.06 4.39
CA ARG A 70 -17.75 15.55 5.31
C ARG A 70 -18.46 14.31 4.73
N ASP A 71 -18.34 14.08 3.43
CA ASP A 71 -18.91 12.92 2.76
C ASP A 71 -18.12 11.66 3.15
N GLY A 72 -18.82 10.55 3.38
CA GLY A 72 -18.16 9.29 3.77
C GLY A 72 -17.25 8.69 2.68
N VAL A 73 -16.47 7.68 3.07
CA VAL A 73 -15.56 6.96 2.16
C VAL A 73 -16.26 5.90 1.33
N ARG A 74 -15.68 5.57 0.17
CA ARG A 74 -16.11 4.43 -0.66
C ARG A 74 -15.71 3.11 0.03
N PRO A 75 -16.65 2.24 0.43
CA PRO A 75 -16.37 1.03 1.20
C PRO A 75 -15.39 0.08 0.50
N ALA A 76 -15.70 -0.29 -0.75
CA ALA A 76 -14.88 -1.24 -1.53
C ALA A 76 -13.46 -0.72 -1.76
N TRP A 77 -13.30 0.55 -2.15
CA TRP A 77 -11.98 1.16 -2.34
C TRP A 77 -11.17 1.19 -1.05
N THR A 78 -11.79 1.60 0.06
CA THR A 78 -11.09 1.71 1.34
C THR A 78 -10.67 0.34 1.87
N ALA A 79 -11.51 -0.69 1.70
CA ALA A 79 -11.18 -2.06 2.04
C ALA A 79 -10.04 -2.62 1.17
N ALA A 80 -10.11 -2.41 -0.15
CA ALA A 80 -9.07 -2.82 -1.10
C ALA A 80 -7.72 -2.17 -0.78
N LEU A 81 -7.71 -0.85 -0.55
CA LEU A 81 -6.50 -0.11 -0.21
C LEU A 81 -5.92 -0.54 1.14
N THR A 82 -6.79 -0.83 2.12
CA THR A 82 -6.36 -1.37 3.42
C THR A 82 -5.72 -2.74 3.27
N LEU A 83 -6.32 -3.65 2.50
CA LEU A 83 -5.72 -4.97 2.26
C LEU A 83 -4.39 -4.87 1.50
N ALA A 84 -4.29 -3.95 0.52
CA ALA A 84 -3.02 -3.68 -0.15
C ALA A 84 -1.93 -3.22 0.84
N MET A 85 -2.27 -2.38 1.82
CA MET A 85 -1.34 -1.98 2.87
C MET A 85 -0.99 -3.11 3.83
N VAL A 86 -1.94 -3.99 4.18
CA VAL A 86 -1.65 -5.21 4.94
C VAL A 86 -0.64 -6.09 4.18
N LEU A 87 -0.81 -6.23 2.86
CA LEU A 87 0.16 -6.93 2.01
C LEU A 87 1.54 -6.25 2.04
N VAL A 88 1.61 -4.91 1.94
CA VAL A 88 2.87 -4.15 2.05
C VAL A 88 3.60 -4.49 3.36
N GLY A 89 2.91 -4.44 4.50
CA GLY A 89 3.51 -4.76 5.79
C GLY A 89 3.94 -6.23 5.88
N ALA A 90 3.06 -7.16 5.48
CA ALA A 90 3.35 -8.59 5.53
C ALA A 90 4.56 -8.95 4.67
N VAL A 91 4.57 -8.54 3.40
CA VAL A 91 5.68 -8.82 2.46
C VAL A 91 6.97 -8.19 2.95
N TYR A 92 6.92 -6.95 3.46
CA TYR A 92 8.12 -6.32 4.01
C TYR A 92 8.69 -7.12 5.19
N HIS A 93 7.88 -7.37 6.21
CA HIS A 93 8.38 -7.98 7.45
C HIS A 93 8.83 -9.43 7.25
N THR A 94 8.21 -10.16 6.32
CA THR A 94 8.53 -11.58 6.08
C THR A 94 9.60 -11.80 5.00
N LEU A 95 9.65 -10.95 3.97
CA LEU A 95 10.52 -11.19 2.79
C LEU A 95 11.58 -10.13 2.58
N LEU A 96 11.37 -8.87 2.99
CA LEU A 96 12.22 -7.74 2.54
C LEU A 96 12.98 -7.03 3.66
N SER A 97 12.61 -7.21 4.93
CA SER A 97 13.16 -6.46 6.07
C SER A 97 14.67 -6.63 6.24
N GLY A 98 15.22 -7.77 5.81
CA GLY A 98 16.66 -8.06 5.86
C GLY A 98 17.47 -7.59 4.65
N ILE A 99 16.85 -7.02 3.61
CA ILE A 99 17.55 -6.71 2.34
C ILE A 99 18.27 -5.36 2.39
N THR A 100 17.67 -4.35 3.02
CA THR A 100 18.24 -3.00 3.08
C THR A 100 18.05 -2.43 4.47
N THR A 101 19.16 -1.98 5.05
CA THR A 101 19.16 -1.27 6.33
C THR A 101 19.14 0.23 6.08
N TYR A 102 18.19 0.92 6.70
CA TYR A 102 18.16 2.38 6.76
C TYR A 102 18.54 2.85 8.16
N VAL A 103 19.15 4.04 8.26
CA VAL A 103 19.55 4.66 9.53
C VAL A 103 18.94 6.06 9.66
N GLY A 104 18.91 6.59 10.88
CA GLY A 104 18.39 7.94 11.15
C GLY A 104 16.97 8.16 10.60
N TRP A 105 16.79 9.25 9.85
CA TRP A 105 15.50 9.58 9.25
C TRP A 105 15.01 8.55 8.23
N GLY A 106 15.91 7.85 7.54
CA GLY A 106 15.54 6.77 6.63
C GLY A 106 14.89 5.59 7.37
N ALA A 107 15.38 5.26 8.58
CA ALA A 107 14.81 4.22 9.41
C ALA A 107 13.38 4.58 9.86
N TRP A 108 13.17 5.84 10.27
CA TRP A 108 11.86 6.34 10.62
C TRP A 108 10.87 6.24 9.44
N ALA A 109 11.28 6.71 8.25
CA ALA A 109 10.45 6.62 7.05
C ALA A 109 10.14 5.17 6.67
N ASN A 110 11.13 4.29 6.74
CA ASN A 110 10.95 2.86 6.47
C ASN A 110 9.92 2.23 7.43
N HIS A 111 10.00 2.50 8.73
CA HIS A 111 8.98 2.04 9.70
C HIS A 111 7.60 2.67 9.45
N GLY A 112 7.55 3.94 9.06
CA GLY A 112 6.32 4.60 8.67
C GLY A 112 5.63 3.89 7.51
N LEU A 113 6.36 3.66 6.42
CA LEU A 113 5.87 3.06 5.18
C LEU A 113 5.44 1.60 5.33
N HIS A 114 6.15 0.82 6.16
CA HIS A 114 6.02 -0.63 6.21
C HIS A 114 5.37 -1.18 7.49
N THR A 115 5.29 -0.39 8.56
CA THR A 115 4.73 -0.85 9.83
C THR A 115 3.58 0.05 10.27
N PHE A 116 3.84 1.34 10.52
CA PHE A 116 2.84 2.22 11.11
C PHE A 116 1.64 2.43 10.20
N VAL A 117 1.85 2.83 8.94
CA VAL A 117 0.74 3.11 8.01
C VAL A 117 -0.08 1.84 7.72
N PRO A 118 0.53 0.67 7.43
CA PRO A 118 -0.20 -0.59 7.33
C PRO A 118 -1.11 -0.90 8.52
N THR A 119 -0.56 -0.85 9.74
CA THR A 119 -1.32 -1.14 10.95
C THR A 119 -2.42 -0.10 11.18
N ALA A 120 -2.11 1.19 10.99
CA ALA A 120 -3.07 2.27 11.19
C ALA A 120 -4.23 2.22 10.18
N CYS A 121 -3.97 1.91 8.91
CA CYS A 121 -5.02 1.69 7.91
C CYS A 121 -5.95 0.54 8.31
N LEU A 122 -5.40 -0.59 8.77
CA LEU A 122 -6.17 -1.73 9.22
C LEU A 122 -7.05 -1.39 10.43
N LEU A 123 -6.46 -0.79 11.46
CA LEU A 123 -7.18 -0.38 12.67
C LEU A 123 -8.27 0.65 12.36
N TRP A 124 -7.97 1.61 11.49
CA TRP A 124 -8.95 2.60 11.06
C TRP A 124 -10.12 1.94 10.31
N TRP A 125 -9.83 0.99 9.42
CA TRP A 125 -10.87 0.27 8.70
C TRP A 125 -11.77 -0.53 9.66
N ILE A 126 -11.18 -1.24 10.62
CA ILE A 126 -11.91 -1.97 11.66
C ILE A 126 -12.80 -1.01 12.47
N ALA A 127 -12.27 0.14 12.89
CA ALA A 127 -13.00 1.06 13.77
C ALA A 127 -14.07 1.91 13.07
N PHE A 128 -13.82 2.36 11.83
CA PHE A 128 -14.58 3.47 11.24
C PHE A 128 -15.11 3.22 9.82
N ALA A 129 -14.59 2.23 9.09
CA ALA A 129 -15.06 2.01 7.72
C ALA A 129 -16.53 1.54 7.70
N PRO A 130 -17.34 2.00 6.72
CA PRO A 130 -18.72 1.58 6.52
C PRO A 130 -18.78 0.14 5.96
N LYS A 131 -18.72 -0.85 6.86
CA LYS A 131 -18.63 -2.29 6.54
C LYS A 131 -19.90 -2.84 5.88
N ASN A 132 -21.07 -2.30 6.25
CA ASN A 132 -22.39 -2.82 5.86
C ASN A 132 -22.70 -2.78 4.35
N ARG A 133 -21.85 -2.10 3.58
CA ARG A 133 -21.99 -1.96 2.14
C ARG A 133 -21.02 -2.82 1.34
N LEU A 134 -20.09 -3.53 2.01
CA LEU A 134 -19.11 -4.38 1.35
C LEU A 134 -19.73 -5.74 1.02
N GLN A 135 -19.64 -6.15 -0.25
CA GLN A 135 -20.26 -7.36 -0.77
C GLN A 135 -19.27 -8.20 -1.57
N PHE A 136 -19.58 -9.48 -1.78
CA PHE A 136 -18.72 -10.36 -2.59
C PHE A 136 -18.55 -9.88 -4.04
N ARG A 137 -19.51 -9.12 -4.58
CA ARG A 137 -19.38 -8.49 -5.89
C ARG A 137 -18.23 -7.47 -5.96
N ASP A 138 -17.76 -6.98 -4.82
CA ASP A 138 -16.69 -6.00 -4.71
C ASP A 138 -15.30 -6.65 -4.69
N LEU A 139 -15.20 -7.99 -4.61
CA LEU A 139 -13.92 -8.72 -4.60
C LEU A 139 -12.96 -8.31 -5.73
N PRO A 140 -13.42 -8.08 -6.98
CA PRO A 140 -12.51 -7.63 -8.04
C PRO A 140 -11.75 -6.34 -7.67
N MET A 141 -12.35 -5.42 -6.91
CA MET A 141 -11.71 -4.16 -6.51
C MET A 141 -10.43 -4.38 -5.68
N PHE A 142 -10.34 -5.48 -4.92
CA PHE A 142 -9.19 -5.76 -4.06
C PHE A 142 -7.91 -6.07 -4.84
N ILE A 143 -8.05 -6.57 -6.07
CA ILE A 143 -6.90 -6.96 -6.90
C ILE A 143 -6.59 -5.96 -8.01
N VAL A 144 -7.48 -5.01 -8.31
CA VAL A 144 -7.27 -4.01 -9.38
C VAL A 144 -5.96 -3.27 -9.18
N TRP A 145 -5.74 -2.67 -8.01
CA TRP A 145 -4.53 -1.88 -7.76
C TRP A 145 -3.24 -2.72 -7.79
N PRO A 146 -3.14 -3.86 -7.08
CA PRO A 146 -2.00 -4.78 -7.20
C PRO A 146 -1.72 -5.26 -8.62
N CYS A 147 -2.75 -5.64 -9.38
CA CYS A 147 -2.57 -6.11 -10.76
C CYS A 147 -2.07 -5.00 -11.70
N VAL A 148 -2.61 -3.78 -11.57
CA VAL A 148 -2.12 -2.61 -12.32
C VAL A 148 -0.65 -2.36 -11.99
N TYR A 149 -0.28 -2.43 -10.71
CA TYR A 149 1.11 -2.28 -10.30
C TYR A 149 2.02 -3.37 -10.88
N VAL A 150 1.60 -4.64 -10.83
CA VAL A 150 2.40 -5.75 -11.36
C VAL A 150 2.65 -5.57 -12.85
N ALA A 151 1.62 -5.23 -13.62
CA ALA A 151 1.76 -4.92 -15.04
C ALA A 151 2.74 -3.76 -15.28
N TYR A 152 2.61 -2.67 -14.51
CA TYR A 152 3.50 -1.52 -14.58
C TYR A 152 4.96 -1.89 -14.27
N ALA A 153 5.22 -2.59 -13.16
CA ALA A 153 6.56 -2.91 -12.69
C ALA A 153 7.26 -3.92 -13.62
N LEU A 154 6.53 -4.91 -14.16
CA LEU A 154 7.08 -5.84 -15.14
C LEU A 154 7.38 -5.17 -16.47
N ALA A 155 6.48 -4.31 -16.97
CA ALA A 155 6.69 -3.58 -18.22
C ALA A 155 7.89 -2.63 -18.10
N ARG A 156 8.02 -1.94 -16.97
CA ARG A 156 9.16 -1.05 -16.70
C ARG A 156 10.46 -1.83 -16.57
N GLY A 157 10.48 -2.90 -15.77
CA GLY A 157 11.67 -3.74 -15.60
C GLY A 157 12.11 -4.42 -16.91
N ALA A 158 11.19 -4.75 -17.81
CA ALA A 158 11.54 -5.28 -19.12
C ALA A 158 12.24 -4.26 -20.04
N GLN A 159 12.11 -2.95 -19.77
CA GLN A 159 12.76 -1.89 -20.54
C GLN A 159 14.18 -1.60 -20.05
N ASP A 160 14.39 -1.61 -18.73
CA ASP A 160 15.65 -1.17 -18.12
C ASP A 160 16.40 -2.25 -17.33
N GLY A 161 15.84 -3.45 -17.21
CA GLY A 161 16.42 -4.57 -16.45
C GLY A 161 16.32 -4.42 -14.93
N VAL A 162 15.65 -3.39 -14.40
CA VAL A 162 15.63 -3.09 -12.96
C VAL A 162 14.27 -3.42 -12.37
N TYR A 163 14.20 -4.51 -11.62
CA TYR A 163 12.99 -4.94 -10.90
C TYR A 163 12.99 -4.47 -9.44
N PRO A 164 11.84 -4.03 -8.89
CA PRO A 164 11.78 -3.48 -7.54
C PRO A 164 11.92 -4.52 -6.43
N TYR A 165 11.65 -5.80 -6.73
CA TYR A 165 11.63 -6.86 -5.73
C TYR A 165 12.24 -8.16 -6.27
N PRO A 166 13.02 -8.90 -5.44
CA PRO A 166 13.63 -10.16 -5.88
C PRO A 166 12.61 -11.20 -6.32
N PHE A 167 11.42 -11.24 -5.72
CA PHE A 167 10.40 -12.25 -6.04
C PHE A 167 9.76 -12.06 -7.43
N MET A 168 9.97 -10.91 -8.08
CA MET A 168 9.45 -10.61 -9.42
C MET A 168 10.53 -10.30 -10.44
N ASP A 169 11.79 -10.52 -10.07
CA ASP A 169 12.95 -10.18 -10.88
C ASP A 169 13.14 -11.19 -12.02
N LEU A 170 12.88 -10.76 -13.26
CA LEU A 170 13.06 -11.59 -14.45
C LEU A 170 14.50 -11.58 -14.98
N ALA A 171 15.37 -10.69 -14.49
CA ALA A 171 16.78 -10.73 -14.78
C ALA A 171 17.48 -11.85 -13.98
N GLU A 172 17.00 -12.10 -12.76
CA GLU A 172 17.60 -13.05 -11.82
C GLU A 172 16.84 -14.39 -11.70
N LYS A 173 15.61 -14.48 -12.20
CA LYS A 173 14.77 -15.68 -12.04
C LYS A 173 14.08 -16.12 -13.33
N PRO A 174 13.89 -17.44 -13.54
CA PRO A 174 13.10 -17.92 -14.66
C PRO A 174 11.66 -17.37 -14.64
N PRO A 175 11.05 -17.09 -15.80
CA PRO A 175 9.70 -16.54 -15.89
C PRO A 175 8.64 -17.37 -15.13
N LEU A 176 8.78 -18.70 -15.12
CA LEU A 176 7.88 -19.58 -14.39
C LEU A 176 7.92 -19.32 -12.87
N VAL A 177 9.12 -19.12 -12.30
CA VAL A 177 9.28 -18.83 -10.86
C VAL A 177 8.65 -17.49 -10.50
N VAL A 178 8.88 -16.46 -11.34
CA VAL A 178 8.25 -15.14 -11.16
C VAL A 178 6.73 -15.25 -11.24
N ALA A 179 6.20 -15.96 -12.23
CA ALA A 179 4.76 -16.18 -12.38
C ALA A 179 4.15 -16.89 -11.16
N THR A 180 4.81 -17.94 -10.64
CA THR A 180 4.36 -18.64 -9.43
C THR A 180 4.35 -17.73 -8.19
N ASN A 181 5.40 -16.92 -8.00
CA ASN A 181 5.46 -15.97 -6.88
C ASN A 181 4.31 -14.94 -6.95
N LEU A 182 4.09 -14.36 -8.14
CA LEU A 182 3.03 -13.38 -8.35
C LEU A 182 1.63 -14.02 -8.19
N ALA A 183 1.45 -15.26 -8.67
CA ALA A 183 0.22 -16.01 -8.46
C ALA A 183 -0.04 -16.28 -6.97
N ALA A 184 0.98 -16.66 -6.20
CA ALA A 184 0.86 -16.88 -4.76
C ALA A 184 0.43 -15.60 -4.03
N LEU A 185 1.04 -14.45 -4.34
CA LEU A 185 0.65 -13.16 -3.77
C LEU A 185 -0.79 -12.77 -4.15
N LEU A 186 -1.19 -13.02 -5.40
CA LEU A 186 -2.56 -12.80 -5.86
C LEU A 186 -3.56 -13.70 -5.11
N THR A 187 -3.24 -14.97 -4.88
CA THR A 187 -4.06 -15.88 -4.08
C THR A 187 -4.23 -15.38 -2.65
N VAL A 188 -3.14 -14.93 -2.01
CA VAL A 188 -3.19 -14.32 -0.67
C VAL A 188 -4.11 -13.10 -0.64
N LEU A 189 -4.04 -12.23 -1.65
CA LEU A 189 -4.94 -11.08 -1.78
C LEU A 189 -6.41 -11.49 -1.98
N LEU A 190 -6.69 -12.51 -2.78
CA LEU A 190 -8.06 -12.99 -3.00
C LEU A 190 -8.66 -13.57 -1.71
N ILE A 191 -7.89 -14.39 -0.99
CA ILE A 191 -8.28 -14.92 0.32
C ILE A 191 -8.50 -13.78 1.31
N GLY A 192 -7.57 -12.82 1.37
CA GLY A 192 -7.69 -11.62 2.21
C GLY A 192 -8.93 -10.80 1.89
N GLY A 193 -9.27 -10.64 0.61
CA GLY A 193 -10.49 -9.95 0.17
C GLY A 193 -11.75 -10.65 0.67
N VAL A 194 -11.81 -11.99 0.55
CA VAL A 194 -12.90 -12.79 1.11
C VAL A 194 -13.01 -12.60 2.62
N ILE A 195 -11.89 -12.64 3.35
CA ILE A 195 -11.86 -12.40 4.80
C ILE A 195 -12.38 -11.00 5.15
N PHE A 196 -11.96 -9.97 4.42
CA PHE A 196 -12.43 -8.60 4.65
C PHE A 196 -13.94 -8.45 4.43
N VAL A 197 -14.47 -9.04 3.35
CA VAL A 197 -15.92 -9.07 3.08
C VAL A 197 -16.66 -9.81 4.20
N MET A 198 -16.15 -10.96 4.65
CA MET A 198 -16.78 -11.73 5.73
C MET A 198 -16.74 -10.98 7.06
N ALA A 199 -15.58 -10.43 7.44
CA ALA A 199 -15.41 -9.65 8.66
C ALA A 199 -16.33 -8.42 8.68
N ALA A 200 -16.48 -7.74 7.53
CA ALA A 200 -17.42 -6.64 7.38
C ALA A 200 -18.86 -7.09 7.70
N ARG A 201 -19.31 -8.21 7.13
CA ARG A 201 -20.67 -8.73 7.34
C ARG A 201 -20.94 -9.18 8.77
N PHE A 202 -19.93 -9.66 9.51
CA PHE A 202 -20.09 -10.05 10.92
C PHE A 202 -20.14 -8.85 11.86
N ALA A 203 -19.37 -7.80 11.59
CA ALA A 203 -19.32 -6.61 12.44
C ALA A 203 -20.61 -5.76 12.41
N ASP A 204 -21.49 -6.00 11.42
CA ASP A 204 -22.77 -5.32 11.26
C ASP A 204 -23.99 -6.18 11.67
N ARG A 205 -23.76 -7.36 12.30
CA ARG A 205 -24.82 -8.16 12.96
C ARG A 205 -24.88 -7.82 14.44
#